data_AF-A0A2J8IG81-F1
#
_entry.id   AF-A0A2J8IG81-F1
#
_cell.length_a   1.000
_cell.length_b   1.000
_cell.length_c   1.000
_cell.angle_alpha   90.00
_cell.angle_beta   90.00
_cell.angle_gamma   90.00
#
_symmetry.space_group_name_H-M   'P 1'
#
loop_
_entity.id
_entity.type
_entity.pdbx_description
1 polymer ?
#
loop_
_entity_poly.entity_id
_entity_poly.type
_entity_poly.pdbx_seq_one_letter_code
_entity_poly.pdbx_strand_id
1 'polypeptide(L)'
;MWNEFLTKPPQGGFVLLPENGWEALVLAVAGSGHGARYPKRGVRKEISVVTTTAGSTTVKKVPFTDQDQGIIDDFLDEYLVAAGFEPRPRGYDWYLRLPNGITSFDELCVVLNAALAEENAGGHPAQVRPVFERVLANLYTY
;
A
#
# COMPACT_ATOMS: atom_id res chain seq x y z
N MET A 1 0.88 16.69 -3.55
CA MET A 1 0.37 15.32 -3.75
C MET A 1 -0.37 14.77 -2.53
N TRP A 2 0.29 14.34 -1.44
CA TRP A 2 -0.39 13.61 -0.34
C TRP A 2 -1.46 14.38 0.44
N ASN A 3 -1.35 15.71 0.50
CA ASN A 3 -2.32 16.55 1.18
C ASN A 3 -3.63 16.77 0.39
N GLU A 4 -3.66 16.38 -0.89
CA GLU A 4 -4.82 16.52 -1.77
C GLU A 4 -5.81 15.35 -1.64
N PHE A 5 -5.41 14.27 -0.96
CA PHE A 5 -6.27 13.10 -0.75
C PHE A 5 -7.48 13.45 0.10
N LEU A 6 -8.63 12.86 -0.25
CA LEU A 6 -9.91 13.10 0.43
C LEU A 6 -9.82 12.75 1.92
N THR A 7 -10.45 13.59 2.76
CA THR A 7 -10.50 13.41 4.23
C THR A 7 -11.91 13.06 4.75
N LYS A 8 -12.89 12.84 3.86
CA LYS A 8 -14.31 12.57 4.20
C LYS A 8 -14.67 11.10 3.98
N PRO A 9 -15.24 10.39 5.00
CA PRO A 9 -15.40 8.93 5.03
C PRO A 9 -15.96 8.38 3.71
N PRO A 10 -15.38 7.29 3.18
CA PRO A 10 -15.69 6.87 1.82
C PRO A 10 -17.14 6.40 1.75
N GLN A 11 -17.94 7.02 0.88
CA GLN A 11 -19.25 6.50 0.51
C GLN A 11 -19.08 5.59 -0.73
N GLY A 12 -19.05 4.28 -0.51
CA GLY A 12 -18.99 3.26 -1.57
C GLY A 12 -17.67 3.22 -2.35
N GLY A 13 -17.24 2.02 -2.74
CA GLY A 13 -16.17 1.82 -3.73
C GLY A 13 -14.72 2.07 -3.28
N PHE A 14 -14.46 2.41 -2.01
CA PHE A 14 -13.10 2.46 -1.47
C PHE A 14 -12.77 1.22 -0.64
N VAL A 15 -11.54 0.75 -0.77
CA VAL A 15 -10.96 -0.34 0.01
C VAL A 15 -9.85 0.17 0.90
N LEU A 16 -9.72 -0.39 2.12
CA LEU A 16 -8.57 -0.14 2.99
C LEU A 16 -7.35 -0.81 2.37
N LEU A 17 -6.26 -0.06 2.20
CA LEU A 17 -5.00 -0.62 1.74
C LEU A 17 -4.21 -1.20 2.91
N PRO A 18 -3.67 -2.42 2.78
CA PRO A 18 -2.64 -2.90 3.68
C PRO A 18 -1.44 -1.96 3.71
N GLU A 19 -0.67 -2.02 4.80
CA GLU A 19 0.53 -1.21 4.96
C GLU A 19 1.75 -1.98 4.43
N ASN A 20 1.98 -1.91 3.13
CA ASN A 20 3.27 -2.25 2.55
C ASN A 20 3.64 -1.29 1.39
N GLY A 21 4.89 -1.38 0.93
CA GLY A 21 5.41 -0.48 -0.12
C GLY A 21 4.68 -0.58 -1.46
N TRP A 22 4.18 -1.77 -1.80
CA TRP A 22 3.45 -2.02 -3.05
C TRP A 22 2.13 -1.27 -3.10
N GLU A 23 1.29 -1.40 -2.06
CA GLU A 23 0.00 -0.71 -2.05
C GLU A 23 0.16 0.80 -1.89
N ALA A 24 1.19 1.23 -1.14
CA ALA A 24 1.56 2.63 -1.07
C ALA A 24 1.90 3.18 -2.47
N LEU A 25 2.64 2.42 -3.28
CA LEU A 25 2.96 2.79 -4.66
C LEU A 25 1.73 2.81 -5.56
N VAL A 26 0.85 1.81 -5.48
CA VAL A 26 -0.43 1.79 -6.23
C VAL A 26 -1.24 3.06 -5.93
N LEU A 27 -1.34 3.44 -4.66
CA LEU A 27 -2.06 4.63 -4.25
C LEU A 27 -1.39 5.93 -4.74
N ALA A 28 -0.06 6.00 -4.62
CA ALA A 28 0.71 7.14 -5.13
C ALA A 28 0.43 7.35 -6.62
N VAL A 29 0.51 6.27 -7.40
CA VAL A 29 0.31 6.32 -8.85
C VAL A 29 -1.15 6.60 -9.23
N ALA A 30 -2.12 6.00 -8.53
CA ALA A 30 -3.53 6.27 -8.76
C ALA A 30 -3.88 7.76 -8.50
N GLY A 31 -3.14 8.42 -7.61
CA GLY A 31 -3.25 9.85 -7.37
C GLY A 31 -4.40 10.24 -6.44
N SER A 32 -4.40 11.53 -6.05
CA SER A 32 -5.30 12.08 -5.02
C SER A 32 -6.78 12.02 -5.39
N GLY A 33 -7.12 11.95 -6.69
CA GLY A 33 -8.51 11.80 -7.16
C GLY A 33 -9.11 10.42 -6.90
N HIS A 34 -8.28 9.40 -6.67
CA HIS A 34 -8.69 8.01 -6.47
C HIS A 34 -8.38 7.50 -5.06
N GLY A 35 -7.85 8.35 -4.18
CA GLY A 35 -7.48 7.95 -2.83
C GLY A 35 -8.12 8.80 -1.74
N ALA A 36 -8.16 8.22 -0.54
CA ALA A 36 -8.56 8.92 0.67
C ALA A 36 -7.65 8.55 1.83
N ARG A 37 -7.55 9.44 2.82
CA ARG A 37 -6.82 9.21 4.06
C ARG A 37 -7.69 9.55 5.27
N TYR A 38 -7.55 8.77 6.34
CA TYR A 38 -8.25 9.01 7.61
C TYR A 38 -7.31 8.84 8.77
N PRO A 39 -7.43 9.65 9.84
CA PRO A 39 -6.67 9.39 11.05
C PRO A 39 -6.90 7.95 11.51
N LYS A 40 -5.79 7.21 11.68
CA LYS A 40 -5.83 5.80 12.05
C LYS A 40 -6.58 5.64 13.37
N ARG A 41 -7.68 4.86 13.35
CA ARG A 41 -8.53 4.66 14.54
C ARG A 41 -8.01 3.50 15.38
N GLY A 42 -6.95 3.76 16.14
CA GLY A 42 -6.49 2.87 17.20
C GLY A 42 -5.63 1.70 16.73
N VAL A 43 -4.85 1.20 17.70
CA VAL A 43 -3.66 0.37 17.51
C VAL A 43 -4.04 -1.07 17.14
N ARG A 44 -3.29 -1.69 16.21
CA ARG A 44 -3.18 -3.16 16.17
C ARG A 44 -2.91 -3.63 17.59
N LYS A 45 -3.63 -4.63 18.08
CA LYS A 45 -3.49 -5.01 19.51
C LYS A 45 -2.28 -5.89 19.75
N GLU A 46 -1.96 -6.77 18.80
CA GLU A 46 -0.90 -7.77 18.95
C GLU A 46 -0.26 -8.12 17.60
N ILE A 47 1.00 -8.56 17.64
CA ILE A 47 1.73 -9.22 16.57
C ILE A 47 2.29 -10.57 17.03
N SER A 48 2.54 -11.46 16.08
CA SER A 48 3.24 -12.73 16.33
C SER A 48 4.72 -12.58 16.00
N VAL A 49 5.59 -12.71 17.01
CA VAL A 49 7.04 -12.81 16.83
C VAL A 49 7.39 -14.27 16.70
N VAL A 50 7.97 -14.64 15.56
CA VAL A 50 8.47 -15.99 15.28
C VAL A 50 9.97 -15.98 15.50
N THR A 51 10.45 -16.72 16.49
CA THR A 51 11.89 -16.88 16.77
C THR A 51 12.31 -18.30 16.43
N THR A 52 13.27 -18.43 15.52
CA THR A 52 13.87 -19.71 15.17
C THR A 52 15.27 -19.79 15.76
N THR A 53 15.53 -20.78 16.62
CA THR A 53 16.86 -21.02 17.22
C THR A 53 17.15 -22.51 17.22
N ALA A 54 18.30 -22.89 16.66
CA ALA A 54 18.79 -24.28 16.60
C ALA A 54 17.72 -25.31 16.16
N GLY A 55 16.91 -24.97 15.16
CA GLY A 55 15.87 -25.85 14.61
C GLY A 55 14.54 -25.86 15.37
N SER A 56 14.42 -25.11 16.48
CA SER A 56 13.15 -24.89 17.16
C SER A 56 12.53 -23.56 16.76
N THR A 57 11.25 -23.57 16.40
CA THR A 57 10.46 -22.37 16.11
C THR A 57 9.51 -22.10 17.25
N THR A 58 9.60 -20.92 17.85
CA THR A 58 8.65 -20.45 18.86
C THR A 58 7.86 -19.26 18.32
N VAL A 59 6.56 -19.23 18.60
CA VAL A 59 5.67 -18.13 18.23
C VAL A 59 5.14 -17.48 19.50
N LYS A 60 5.42 -16.19 19.69
CA LYS A 60 4.94 -15.41 20.83
C LYS A 60 4.07 -14.26 20.36
N LYS A 61 2.90 -14.08 20.96
CA LYS A 61 2.09 -12.88 20.78
C LYS A 61 2.62 -11.76 21.68
N VAL A 62 2.88 -10.59 21.12
CA VAL A 62 3.32 -9.39 21.84
C VAL A 62 2.48 -8.19 21.41
N PRO A 63 2.32 -7.16 22.26
CA PRO A 63 1.65 -5.93 21.85
C PRO A 63 2.32 -5.30 20.64
N PHE A 64 1.52 -4.75 19.72
CA PHE A 64 2.04 -3.91 18.64
C PHE A 64 2.26 -2.49 19.19
N THR A 65 3.47 -1.98 18.99
CA THR A 65 3.93 -0.72 19.57
C THR A 65 4.03 0.39 18.52
N ASP A 66 4.16 1.63 18.98
CA ASP A 66 4.45 2.76 18.10
C ASP A 66 5.79 2.61 17.39
N GLN A 67 6.75 1.89 17.99
CA GLN A 67 8.02 1.56 17.34
C GLN A 67 7.83 0.59 16.18
N ASP A 68 6.97 -0.43 16.34
CA ASP A 68 6.64 -1.35 15.24
C ASP A 68 5.96 -0.61 14.08
N GLN A 69 5.06 0.32 14.40
CA GLN A 69 4.47 1.20 13.39
C GLN A 69 5.51 2.11 12.72
N GLY A 70 6.46 2.64 13.49
CA GLY A 70 7.55 3.46 12.97
C GLY A 70 8.41 2.72 11.94
N ILE A 71 8.76 1.45 12.21
CA ILE A 71 9.51 0.60 11.27
C ILE A 71 8.72 0.36 9.98
N ILE A 72 7.41 0.10 10.09
CA ILE A 72 6.54 -0.03 8.92
C ILE A 72 6.54 1.27 8.12
N ASP A 73 6.31 2.41 8.78
CA ASP A 73 6.28 3.71 8.11
C ASP A 73 7.62 4.04 7.43
N ASP A 74 8.75 3.78 8.08
CA ASP A 74 10.08 3.97 7.50
C ASP A 74 10.27 3.10 6.24
N PHE A 75 9.87 1.82 6.28
CA PHE A 75 9.93 0.93 5.12
C PHE A 75 9.06 1.41 3.95
N LEU A 76 7.85 1.90 4.24
CA LEU A 76 6.96 2.45 3.21
C LEU A 76 7.55 3.73 2.60
N ASP A 77 8.12 4.61 3.44
CA ASP A 77 8.74 5.85 3.00
C ASP A 77 9.94 5.56 2.08
N GLU A 78 10.81 4.61 2.46
CA GLU A 78 11.94 4.16 1.63
C GLU A 78 11.49 3.61 0.27
N TYR A 79 10.44 2.79 0.26
CA TYR A 79 9.90 2.20 -0.97
C TYR A 79 9.32 3.27 -1.92
N LEU A 80 8.58 4.23 -1.38
CA LEU A 80 8.03 5.36 -2.14
C LEU A 80 9.12 6.26 -2.71
N VAL A 81 10.14 6.58 -1.90
CA VAL A 81 11.31 7.37 -2.33
C VAL A 81 12.07 6.64 -3.43
N ALA A 82 12.26 5.33 -3.32
CA ALA A 82 12.90 4.51 -4.35
C ALA A 82 12.09 4.45 -5.66
N ALA A 83 10.79 4.71 -5.61
CA ALA A 83 9.93 4.91 -6.80
C ALA A 83 9.89 6.37 -7.28
N GLY A 84 10.54 7.31 -6.59
CA GLY A 84 10.55 8.73 -6.93
C GLY A 84 9.30 9.49 -6.48
N PHE A 85 8.64 9.03 -5.41
CA PHE A 85 7.59 9.75 -4.71
C PHE A 85 8.09 10.32 -3.39
N GLU A 86 7.41 11.34 -2.88
CA GLU A 86 7.67 11.84 -1.52
C GLU A 86 7.16 10.84 -0.46
N PRO A 87 7.75 10.81 0.74
CA PRO A 87 7.22 10.09 1.89
C PRO A 87 5.75 10.42 2.18
N ARG A 88 5.00 9.42 2.67
CA ARG A 88 3.58 9.61 2.97
C ARG A 88 3.40 10.19 4.37
N PRO A 89 2.37 11.02 4.62
CA PRO A 89 2.01 11.42 5.98
C PRO A 89 1.69 10.19 6.87
N ARG A 90 2.35 10.11 8.04
CA ARG A 90 2.13 9.06 9.05
C ARG A 90 0.84 9.26 9.84
N GLY A 91 0.37 8.20 10.49
CA GLY A 91 -0.81 8.24 11.37
C GLY A 91 -2.16 8.19 10.63
N TYR A 92 -2.17 7.82 9.36
CA TYR A 92 -3.37 7.67 8.56
C TYR A 92 -3.57 6.25 8.05
N ASP A 93 -4.82 5.79 8.06
CA ASP A 93 -5.28 4.69 7.23
C ASP A 93 -5.56 5.23 5.81
N TRP A 94 -5.07 4.51 4.81
CA TRP A 94 -5.14 4.92 3.41
C TRP A 94 -6.08 4.02 2.65
N TYR A 95 -6.87 4.63 1.78
CA TYR A 95 -7.93 3.96 1.04
C TYR A 95 -7.81 4.26 -0.43
N LEU A 96 -8.07 3.25 -1.26
CA LEU A 96 -8.10 3.35 -2.71
C LEU A 96 -9.53 3.16 -3.21
N ARG A 97 -10.00 4.05 -4.07
CA ARG A 97 -11.18 3.82 -4.88
C ARG A 97 -10.81 2.87 -6.00
N LEU A 98 -11.43 1.70 -6.04
CA LEU A 98 -11.13 0.73 -7.10
C LEU A 98 -11.57 1.26 -8.48
N PRO A 99 -10.82 0.94 -9.55
CA PRO A 99 -11.25 1.24 -10.91
C PRO A 99 -12.58 0.56 -11.25
N ASN A 100 -13.31 1.10 -12.23
CA ASN A 100 -14.56 0.51 -12.68
C ASN A 100 -14.32 -0.93 -13.19
N GLY A 101 -15.19 -1.85 -12.81
CA GLY A 101 -15.08 -3.27 -13.16
C GLY A 101 -14.14 -4.09 -12.26
N ILE A 102 -13.35 -3.45 -11.39
CA ILE A 102 -12.53 -4.13 -10.38
C ILE A 102 -13.29 -4.16 -9.05
N THR A 103 -13.47 -5.36 -8.51
CA THR A 103 -14.32 -5.59 -7.33
C THR A 103 -13.56 -5.71 -6.02
N SER A 104 -12.26 -6.01 -6.10
CA SER A 104 -11.39 -6.14 -4.92
C SER A 104 -9.96 -5.65 -5.20
N PHE A 105 -9.20 -5.37 -4.14
CA PHE A 105 -7.80 -5.04 -4.28
C PHE A 105 -6.96 -6.24 -4.79
N ASP A 106 -7.33 -7.46 -4.40
CA ASP A 106 -6.66 -8.68 -4.88
C ASP A 106 -6.79 -8.83 -6.39
N GLU A 107 -7.98 -8.54 -6.94
CA GLU A 107 -8.21 -8.52 -8.40
C GLU A 107 -7.33 -7.47 -9.10
N LEU A 108 -7.20 -6.27 -8.51
CA LEU A 108 -6.27 -5.24 -9.02
C LEU A 108 -4.83 -5.76 -9.01
N CYS A 109 -4.40 -6.41 -7.92
CA CYS A 109 -3.07 -7.00 -7.81
C CYS A 109 -2.80 -8.07 -8.87
N VAL A 110 -3.80 -8.88 -9.23
CA VAL A 110 -3.68 -9.86 -10.32
C VAL A 110 -3.38 -9.15 -11.64
N VAL A 111 -4.12 -8.08 -11.96
CA VAL A 111 -3.91 -7.30 -13.20
C VAL A 111 -2.52 -6.65 -13.23
N LEU A 112 -2.11 -6.03 -12.12
CA LEU A 112 -0.80 -5.38 -12.01
C LEU A 112 0.35 -6.39 -12.11
N ASN A 113 0.23 -7.54 -11.45
CA ASN A 113 1.24 -8.60 -11.51
C ASN A 113 1.36 -9.19 -12.92
N ALA A 114 0.25 -9.37 -13.63
CA ALA A 114 0.26 -9.84 -15.01
C ALA A 114 1.04 -8.86 -15.92
N ALA A 115 0.76 -7.56 -15.82
CA ALA A 115 1.47 -6.55 -16.60
C ALA A 115 2.97 -6.48 -16.31
N LEU A 116 3.35 -6.61 -15.03
CA LEU A 116 4.76 -6.66 -14.64
C LEU A 116 5.48 -7.90 -15.18
N ALA A 117 4.83 -9.07 -15.14
CA ALA A 117 5.37 -10.30 -15.68
C ALA A 117 5.57 -10.22 -17.20
N GLU A 118 4.62 -9.62 -17.94
CA GLU A 118 4.73 -9.40 -19.39
C GLU A 118 5.91 -8.51 -19.75
N GLU A 119 6.17 -7.47 -18.95
CA GLU A 119 7.27 -6.53 -19.19
C GLU A 119 8.61 -6.99 -18.59
N ASN A 120 8.65 -8.14 -17.91
CA ASN A 120 9.77 -8.59 -17.09
C ASN A 120 10.28 -7.48 -16.15
N ALA A 121 9.34 -6.68 -15.66
CA ALA A 121 9.56 -5.58 -14.75
C ALA A 121 9.27 -6.05 -13.33
N GLY A 122 10.21 -5.86 -12.41
CA GLY A 122 10.06 -6.30 -11.04
C GLY A 122 11.38 -6.24 -10.28
N GLY A 123 11.31 -6.16 -8.95
CA GLY A 123 12.48 -6.17 -8.08
C GLY A 123 12.93 -4.81 -7.57
N HIS A 124 12.72 -3.72 -8.31
CA HIS A 124 12.98 -2.36 -7.81
C HIS A 124 11.77 -1.42 -8.01
N PRO A 125 11.39 -0.58 -7.02
CA PRO A 125 10.22 0.30 -7.12
C PRO A 125 10.22 1.24 -8.34
N ALA A 126 11.38 1.77 -8.71
CA ALA A 126 11.55 2.59 -9.92
C ALA A 126 11.20 1.86 -11.25
N GLN A 127 11.34 0.53 -11.30
CA GLN A 127 10.98 -0.27 -12.46
C GLN A 127 9.48 -0.63 -12.48
N VAL A 128 8.88 -0.76 -11.29
CA VAL A 128 7.45 -1.06 -11.11
C VAL A 128 6.58 0.14 -11.45
N ARG A 129 6.99 1.34 -11.02
CA ARG A 129 6.25 2.59 -11.21
C ARG A 129 5.73 2.83 -12.63
N PRO A 130 6.55 2.83 -13.70
CA PRO A 130 6.06 3.15 -15.04
C PRO A 130 5.00 2.14 -15.55
N VAL A 131 5.10 0.88 -15.14
CA VAL A 131 4.08 -0.15 -15.45
C VAL A 131 2.76 0.19 -14.76
N PHE A 132 2.82 0.57 -13.48
CA PHE A 132 1.62 0.97 -12.74
C PHE A 132 0.98 2.22 -13.32
N GLU A 133 1.77 3.24 -13.67
CA GLU A 133 1.28 4.48 -14.26
C GLU A 133 0.47 4.19 -15.53
N ARG A 134 1.02 3.34 -16.41
CA ARG A 134 0.35 2.90 -17.65
C ARG A 134 -0.94 2.12 -17.37
N VAL A 135 -0.89 1.11 -16.52
CA VAL A 135 -2.02 0.22 -16.26
C VAL A 135 -3.16 0.98 -15.55
N LEU A 136 -2.84 1.74 -14.51
CA LEU A 136 -3.84 2.48 -13.74
C LEU A 136 -4.46 3.62 -14.56
N ALA A 137 -3.68 4.31 -15.39
CA ALA A 137 -4.24 5.30 -16.32
C ALA A 137 -5.31 4.68 -17.22
N ASN A 138 -5.05 3.49 -17.79
CA ASN A 138 -6.03 2.79 -18.62
C ASN A 138 -7.27 2.36 -17.82
N LEU A 139 -7.10 1.87 -16.59
CA LEU A 139 -8.21 1.39 -15.76
C LEU A 139 -9.12 2.52 -15.26
N TYR A 140 -8.59 3.72 -14.99
CA TYR A 140 -9.38 4.86 -14.48
C TYR A 140 -9.97 5.77 -15.57
N THR A 141 -9.69 5.53 -16.85
CA THR A 141 -10.19 6.35 -17.97
C THR A 141 -11.62 6.03 -18.40
N TYR A 142 -12.25 4.98 -17.82
CA TYR A 142 -13.62 4.55 -18.15
C TYR A 142 -14.60 4.78 -17.01
#